data_AF-A0A9W6T779-F1
#
_entry.id   AF-A0A9W6T779-F1
#
_cell.length_a   1.000
_cell.length_b   1.000
_cell.length_c   1.000
_cell.angle_alpha   90.00
_cell.angle_beta   90.00
_cell.angle_gamma   90.00
#
_symmetry.space_group_name_H-M   'P 1'
#
loop_
_entity.id
_entity.type
_entity.pdbx_description
1 polymer ?
#
loop_
_entity_poly.entity_id
_entity_poly.type
_entity_poly.pdbx_seq_one_letter_code
_entity_poly.pdbx_strand_id
1 'polypeptide(L)' 'MGCYTLSGFLAGMGPGFYLGTLVGGYRLFKMIKDVNLDDPDNCWYWFKNNINTGHVFFLGIFVDYLLKIFGFL' A
#
# COMPACT_ATOMS: atom_id res chain seq x y z
N MET A 1 -8.94 -0.41 2.69
CA MET A 1 -8.60 -0.47 1.26
C MET A 1 -9.65 0.16 0.35
N GLY A 2 -10.96 -0.02 0.59
CA GLY A 2 -12.03 0.51 -0.30
C GLY A 2 -11.93 1.99 -0.66
N CYS A 3 -11.82 2.89 0.33
CA CYS A 3 -11.71 4.34 0.06
C CYS A 3 -10.46 4.70 -0.76
N TYR A 4 -9.33 4.04 -0.51
CA TYR A 4 -8.09 4.25 -1.26
C TYR A 4 -8.23 3.81 -2.72
N THR A 5 -8.80 2.61 -2.95
CA THR A 5 -9.06 2.13 -4.31
C THR A 5 -10.01 3.06 -5.06
N LEU A 6 -11.08 3.53 -4.42
CA LEU A 6 -12.02 4.48 -5.01
C LEU A 6 -11.36 5.80 -5.36
N SER A 7 -10.50 6.35 -4.49
CA SER A 7 -9.81 7.60 -4.79
C SER A 7 -8.87 7.46 -5.99
N GLY A 8 -8.14 6.34 -6.10
CA GLY A 8 -7.30 6.08 -7.27
C GLY A 8 -8.10 5.90 -8.56
N PHE A 9 -9.26 5.24 -8.48
CA PHE A 9 -10.16 5.11 -9.63
C PHE A 9 -10.67 6.48 -10.11
N LEU A 10 -11.14 7.33 -9.19
CA LEU A 10 -11.59 8.69 -9.52
C LEU A 10 -10.46 9.59 -10.03
N ALA A 11 -9.22 9.34 -9.62
CA ALA A 11 -8.04 10.06 -10.07
C ALA A 11 -7.45 9.54 -11.39
N GLY A 12 -8.02 8.48 -11.99
CA GLY A 12 -7.50 7.89 -13.22
C GLY A 12 -6.11 7.28 -13.06
N MET A 13 -5.83 6.66 -11.90
CA MET A 13 -4.55 6.02 -11.63
C MET A 13 -4.31 4.79 -12.53
N GLY A 14 -3.04 4.46 -12.74
CA GLY A 14 -2.60 3.39 -13.63
C GLY A 14 -2.40 2.04 -12.94
N PRO A 15 -1.81 1.05 -13.66
CA PRO A 15 -1.60 -0.30 -13.15
C PRO A 15 -0.67 -0.36 -11.93
N GLY A 16 0.30 0.55 -11.80
CA GLY A 16 1.22 0.61 -10.66
C GLY A 16 0.48 0.87 -9.34
N PHE A 17 -0.47 1.81 -9.34
CA PHE A 17 -1.33 2.08 -8.18
C PHE A 17 -2.16 0.86 -7.76
N TYR A 18 -2.80 0.16 -8.72
CA TYR A 18 -3.63 -1.00 -8.39
C TYR A 18 -2.82 -2.19 -7.89
N LEU A 19 -1.63 -2.43 -8.45
CA LEU A 19 -0.70 -3.42 -7.92
C LEU A 19 -0.22 -3.05 -6.51
N GLY A 20 0.16 -1.79 -6.29
CA GLY A 20 0.52 -1.28 -4.97
C GLY A 20 -0.63 -1.41 -3.96
N THR A 21 -1.87 -1.17 -4.40
CA THR A 21 -3.09 -1.37 -3.61
C THR A 21 -3.24 -2.82 -3.18
N LEU A 22 -3.11 -3.79 -4.10
CA LEU A 22 -3.23 -5.21 -3.79
C LEU A 22 -2.16 -5.68 -2.82
N VAL A 23 -0.89 -5.31 -3.08
CA VAL A 23 0.24 -5.69 -2.22
C VAL A 23 0.12 -5.06 -0.84
N GLY A 24 -0.17 -3.76 -0.75
CA GLY A 24 -0.35 -3.08 0.53
C GLY A 24 -1.57 -3.58 1.30
N GLY A 25 -2.66 -3.90 0.62
CA GLY A 25 -3.84 -4.53 1.22
C GLY A 25 -3.54 -5.90 1.82
N TYR A 26 -2.82 -6.75 1.07
CA TYR A 26 -2.35 -8.05 1.56
C TYR A 26 -1.43 -7.90 2.78
N ARG A 27 -0.49 -6.94 2.74
CA ARG A 27 0.39 -6.65 3.88
C ARG A 27 -0.41 -6.28 5.13
N LEU A 28 -1.33 -5.32 5.03
CA LEU A 28 -2.19 -4.91 6.15
C LEU A 28 -3.02 -6.07 6.70
N PHE A 29 -3.65 -6.85 5.83
CA PHE A 29 -4.40 -8.04 6.24
C PHE A 29 -3.53 -9.02 7.02
N LYS A 30 -2.30 -9.27 6.54
CA LYS A 30 -1.33 -10.12 7.25
C LYS A 30 -0.96 -9.54 8.62
N MET A 31 -0.68 -8.23 8.73
CA MET A 31 -0.35 -7.63 10.03
C MET A 31 -1.50 -7.77 11.02
N ILE A 32 -2.74 -7.51 10.60
CA ILE A 32 -3.93 -7.63 11.45
C ILE A 32 -4.11 -9.07 11.95
N LYS A 33 -3.79 -10.06 11.10
CA LYS A 33 -3.90 -11.48 11.45
C LYS A 33 -2.79 -11.94 12.40
N ASP A 34 -1.57 -11.46 12.18
CA ASP A 34 -0.36 -12.01 12.83
C ASP A 34 0.09 -11.20 14.05
N VAL A 35 -0.46 -10.00 14.28
CA VAL A 35 -0.10 -9.16 15.44
C VAL A 35 -0.62 -9.77 16.74
N ASN A 36 0.28 -9.90 17.72
CA ASN A 36 -0.09 -10.15 19.10
C ASN A 36 -0.13 -8.81 19.86
N LEU A 37 -1.31 -8.39 20.29
CA LEU A 37 -1.50 -7.11 21.00
C LEU A 37 -1.18 -7.20 22.49
N ASP A 38 -1.14 -8.40 23.06
CA ASP A 38 -0.82 -8.63 24.48
C ASP A 38 0.70 -8.75 24.73
N ASP A 39 1.49 -8.81 23.66
CA ASP A 39 2.95 -8.77 23.70
C ASP A 39 3.46 -7.40 23.21
N PRO A 40 4.00 -6.55 24.12
CA PRO A 40 4.49 -5.21 23.77
C PRO A 40 5.55 -5.21 22.66
N ASP A 41 6.44 -6.21 22.64
CA ASP A 41 7.53 -6.27 21.67
C ASP A 41 6.99 -6.63 20.28
N ASN A 42 6.06 -7.58 20.21
CA ASN A 42 5.39 -7.95 18.96
C ASN A 42 4.52 -6.81 18.43
N CYS A 43 3.73 -6.19 19.30
CA CYS A 43 2.89 -5.03 18.96
C CYS A 43 3.74 -3.88 18.40
N TRP A 44 4.84 -3.53 19.07
CA TRP A 44 5.74 -2.47 18.62
C TRP A 44 6.45 -2.81 17.30
N TYR A 45 6.80 -4.09 17.09
CA TYR A 45 7.35 -4.55 15.83
C TYR A 45 6.39 -4.29 14.65
N TRP A 46 5.13 -4.72 14.77
CA TRP A 46 4.14 -4.51 13.70
C TRP A 46 3.81 -3.04 13.49
N PHE A 47 3.76 -2.24 14.56
CA PHE A 47 3.59 -0.79 14.47
C PHE A 47 4.68 -0.13 13.63
N LYS A 48 5.97 -0.40 13.92
CA LYS A 48 7.09 0.13 13.14
C LYS A 48 7.12 -0.42 11.71
N ASN A 49 6.85 -1.72 11.55
CA ASN A 49 6.87 -2.37 10.24
C ASN A 49 5.80 -1.81 9.28
N ASN A 50 4.73 -1.20 9.80
CA ASN A 50 3.69 -0.60 8.98
C ASN A 50 4.18 0.56 8.08
N ILE A 51 5.32 1.21 8.39
CA ILE A 51 5.91 2.24 7.52
C ILE A 51 6.14 1.73 6.09
N ASN A 52 6.48 0.45 5.95
CA ASN A 52 6.71 -0.20 4.67
C ASN A 52 5.44 -0.29 3.81
N THR A 53 4.25 -0.31 4.41
CA THR A 53 2.98 -0.24 3.68
C THR A 53 2.85 1.10 2.95
N GLY A 54 3.24 2.20 3.60
CA GLY A 54 3.29 3.53 2.98
C GLY A 54 4.24 3.59 1.79
N HIS A 55 5.43 3.00 1.92
CA HIS A 55 6.40 2.90 0.82
C HIS A 55 5.86 2.10 -0.37
N VAL A 56 5.11 1.02 -0.14
CA VAL A 56 4.46 0.25 -1.21
C VAL A 56 3.45 1.10 -1.98
N PHE A 57 2.61 1.85 -1.28
CA PHE A 57 1.63 2.74 -1.92
C PHE A 57 2.31 3.87 -2.71
N PHE A 58 3.32 4.50 -2.11
CA PHE A 58 4.12 5.53 -2.78
C PHE A 58 4.75 4.98 -4.06
N LEU A 59 5.39 3.80 -4.00
CA LEU A 59 6.06 3.22 -5.16
C LEU A 59 5.07 2.90 -6.28
N GLY A 60 3.87 2.38 -5.97
CA GLY A 60 2.82 2.16 -6.96
C GLY A 60 2.39 3.44 -7.69
N ILE A 61 2.14 4.51 -6.93
CA ILE A 61 1.81 5.84 -7.49
C ILE A 61 2.98 6.40 -8.31
N PHE A 62 4.21 6.27 -7.80
CA PHE A 62 5.41 6.77 -8.45
C PHE A 62 5.67 6.06 -9.78
N VAL A 63 5.44 4.75 -9.86
CA VAL A 63 5.52 3.99 -11.11
C VAL A 63 4.52 4.53 -12.13
N ASP A 64 3.26 4.78 -11.76
CA ASP A 64 2.29 5.38 -12.68
C ASP A 64 2.70 6.78 -13.15
N TYR A 65 3.29 7.58 -12.25
CA TYR A 65 3.83 8.89 -12.62
C TYR A 65 4.95 8.78 -13.66
N LEU A 66 5.87 7.82 -13.48
CA LEU A 66 6.93 7.56 -14.45
C LEU A 66 6.35 7.07 -15.79
N LEU A 67 5.42 6.11 -15.77
CA LEU A 67 4.76 5.61 -16.98
C LEU A 67 4.09 6.75 -17.77
N LYS A 68 3.44 7.68 -17.07
CA LYS A 68 2.84 8.88 -17.67
C LYS A 68 3.89 9.80 -18.30
N ILE A 69 5.01 10.06 -17.62
CA ILE A 69 6.10 10.90 -18.17
C ILE A 69 6.72 10.26 -19.42
N PHE A 70 6.83 8.93 -19.45
CA PHE A 70 7.40 8.20 -20.59
C PHE A 70 6.38 7.89 -21.70
N GLY A 71 5.12 8.31 -21.56
CA GLY A 71 4.08 8.15 -22.59
C GLY A 71 3.47 6.75 -22.69
N PHE A 72 3.57 5.93 -21.64
CA PHE A 72 2.92 4.62 -21.54
C PHE A 72 1.52 4.68 -20.91
N LEU A 73 1.15 5.83 -20.31
CA LEU A 73 -0.16 6.16 -19.71
C LEU A 73 -0.61 7.54 -20.18
#